data_AF-A0A2N7QYZ8-F1
#
_entry.id   AF-A0A2N7QYZ8-F1
#
_cell.length_a   1.000
_cell.length_b   1.000
_cell.length_c   1.000
_cell.angle_alpha   90.00
_cell.angle_beta   90.00
_cell.angle_gamma   90.00
#
_symmetry.space_group_name_H-M   'P 1'
#
loop_
_entity.id
_entity.type
_entity.pdbx_description
1 polymer ?
#
loop_
_entity_poly.entity_id
_entity_poly.type
_entity_poly.pdbx_seq_one_letter_code
_entity_poly.pdbx_strand_id
1 'polypeptide(L)'
;MKNVQKGFTLIELMIVVAIIAILAAIAIPQYQSYITKSQFSESQTIADGLKTPIVEYFNQTGSCPAVGGANGTNGSLASNILSYSGKYVKSATVAPNAAKTGCEISVLFKASPSVSTPLNGATVIIAGTDNGGSFSWLCDQGNASKIPTKYEPTACVGN
;
A
#
# COMPACT_ATOMS: atom_id res chain seq x y z
N MET A 1 6.59 53.82 -32.42
CA MET A 1 7.52 53.66 -31.27
C MET A 1 7.90 52.20 -31.19
N LYS A 2 9.19 51.85 -31.36
CA LYS A 2 9.66 50.46 -31.26
C LYS A 2 9.72 50.08 -29.78
N ASN A 3 8.85 49.16 -29.34
CA ASN A 3 8.96 48.56 -28.02
C ASN A 3 10.25 47.75 -27.97
N VAL A 4 11.24 48.21 -27.20
CA VAL A 4 12.46 47.46 -26.92
C VAL A 4 12.07 46.35 -25.93
N GLN A 5 12.05 45.10 -26.37
CA GLN A 5 11.90 43.96 -25.46
C GLN A 5 13.09 43.96 -24.49
N LYS A 6 12.82 44.22 -23.21
CA LYS A 6 13.79 44.03 -22.14
C LYS A 6 13.93 42.52 -21.90
N GLY A 7 15.08 41.95 -22.27
CA GLY A 7 15.43 40.58 -21.94
C GLY A 7 15.82 40.44 -20.46
N PHE A 8 15.76 39.21 -19.96
CA PHE A 8 16.31 38.85 -18.64
C PHE A 8 17.84 38.97 -18.65
N THR A 9 18.42 39.47 -17.57
CA THR A 9 19.87 39.45 -17.39
C THR A 9 20.35 38.05 -16.99
N LEU A 10 21.59 37.73 -17.34
CA LEU A 10 22.21 36.46 -17.00
C LEU A 10 22.30 36.26 -15.47
N ILE A 11 22.52 37.35 -14.72
CA ILE A 11 22.58 37.31 -13.26
C ILE A 11 21.20 37.06 -12.63
N GLU A 12 20.13 37.65 -13.16
CA GLU A 12 18.76 37.37 -12.71
C GLU A 12 18.42 35.89 -12.93
N LEU A 13 18.79 35.34 -14.07
CA LEU A 13 18.56 33.92 -14.37
C LEU A 13 19.36 33.00 -13.43
N MET A 14 20.61 33.33 -13.13
CA MET A 14 21.43 32.55 -12.18
C MET A 14 20.84 32.53 -10.77
N ILE A 15 20.33 33.67 -10.29
CA ILE A 15 19.70 33.75 -8.96
C ILE A 15 18.42 32.91 -8.93
N VAL A 16 17.59 32.98 -9.98
CA VAL A 16 16.35 32.19 -10.07
C VAL A 16 16.66 30.69 -10.06
N VAL A 17 17.66 30.24 -10.83
CA VAL A 17 18.07 28.83 -10.84
C VAL A 17 18.60 28.38 -9.47
N ALA A 18 19.37 29.22 -8.78
CA ALA A 18 19.87 28.92 -7.44
C ALA A 18 18.73 28.73 -6.42
N ILE A 19 17.72 29.58 -6.45
CA ILE A 19 16.54 29.46 -5.58
C ILE A 19 15.76 28.18 -5.89
N ILE A 20 15.50 27.90 -7.18
CA ILE A 20 14.81 26.68 -7.61
C ILE A 20 15.58 25.44 -7.17
N ALA A 21 16.91 25.43 -7.26
CA ALA A 21 17.73 24.30 -6.84
C ALA A 21 17.58 23.99 -5.33
N ILE A 22 17.56 25.02 -4.48
CA ILE A 22 17.36 24.86 -3.03
C ILE A 22 15.95 24.33 -2.74
N LEU A 23 14.92 24.91 -3.36
CA LEU A 23 13.54 24.47 -3.19
C LEU A 23 13.35 23.03 -3.67
N ALA A 24 13.93 22.67 -4.81
CA ALA A 24 13.85 21.32 -5.38
C ALA A 24 14.50 20.27 -4.45
N ALA A 25 15.64 20.59 -3.83
CA ALA A 25 16.31 19.68 -2.90
C ALA A 25 15.43 19.26 -1.71
N ILE A 26 14.53 20.13 -1.26
CA ILE A 26 13.59 19.86 -0.16
C ILE A 26 12.28 19.25 -0.70
N ALA A 27 11.75 19.81 -1.79
CA ALA A 27 10.45 19.44 -2.32
C ALA A 27 10.43 18.04 -2.95
N ILE A 28 11.50 17.65 -3.66
CA ILE A 28 11.56 16.34 -4.34
C ILE A 28 11.44 15.16 -3.36
N PRO A 29 12.23 15.03 -2.28
CA PRO A 29 12.11 13.90 -1.35
C PRO A 29 10.77 13.88 -0.61
N GLN A 30 10.20 15.05 -0.32
CA GLN A 30 8.86 15.16 0.28
C GLN A 30 7.78 14.69 -0.70
N TYR A 31 7.83 15.14 -1.95
CA TYR A 31 6.89 14.72 -2.99
C TYR A 31 6.97 13.22 -3.27
N GLN A 32 8.19 12.66 -3.35
CA GLN A 32 8.39 11.21 -3.47
C GLN A 32 7.72 10.46 -2.31
N SER A 33 7.86 10.95 -1.08
CA SER A 33 7.24 10.33 0.08
C SER A 33 5.71 10.38 0.05
N TYR A 34 5.14 11.49 -0.45
CA TYR A 34 3.70 11.60 -0.68
C TYR A 34 3.21 10.59 -1.73
N ILE A 35 3.92 10.46 -2.84
CA ILE A 35 3.59 9.47 -3.88
C ILE A 35 3.67 8.05 -3.33
N THR A 36 4.69 7.72 -2.55
CA THR A 36 4.80 6.40 -1.89
C THR A 36 3.61 6.12 -0.97
N LYS A 37 3.20 7.08 -0.12
CA LYS A 37 2.00 6.93 0.73
C LYS A 37 0.72 6.72 -0.10
N SER A 38 0.58 7.47 -1.19
CA SER A 38 -0.57 7.33 -2.09
C SER A 38 -0.61 5.95 -2.74
N GLN A 39 0.53 5.44 -3.21
CA GLN A 39 0.62 4.07 -3.73
C GLN A 39 0.29 3.02 -2.67
N PHE A 40 0.76 3.22 -1.43
CA PHE A 40 0.44 2.33 -0.32
C PHE A 40 -1.06 2.29 -0.07
N SER A 41 -1.78 3.42 -0.11
CA SER A 41 -3.23 3.43 0.18
C SER A 41 -4.08 2.50 -0.69
N GLU A 42 -3.61 2.14 -1.89
CA GLU A 42 -4.31 1.15 -2.73
C GLU A 42 -4.34 -0.24 -2.07
N SER A 43 -3.28 -0.64 -1.34
CA SER A 43 -3.29 -1.92 -0.61
C SER A 43 -4.40 -1.98 0.42
N GLN A 44 -4.66 -0.86 1.10
CA GLN A 44 -5.74 -0.74 2.07
C GLN A 44 -7.11 -0.88 1.41
N THR A 45 -7.34 -0.22 0.27
CA THR A 45 -8.59 -0.33 -0.49
C THR A 45 -8.87 -1.76 -0.93
N ILE A 46 -7.86 -2.47 -1.44
CA ILE A 46 -8.00 -3.88 -1.84
C ILE A 46 -8.34 -4.75 -0.62
N ALA A 47 -7.65 -4.54 0.49
CA ALA A 47 -7.90 -5.29 1.71
C ALA A 47 -9.28 -5.00 2.31
N ASP A 48 -9.75 -3.76 2.30
CA ASP A 48 -11.07 -3.39 2.83
C ASP A 48 -12.20 -4.11 2.10
N GLY A 49 -12.08 -4.32 0.78
CA GLY A 49 -13.03 -5.13 0.01
C GLY A 49 -13.03 -6.61 0.40
N LEU A 50 -11.95 -7.12 0.99
CA LEU A 50 -11.80 -8.51 1.42
C LEU A 50 -12.24 -8.74 2.88
N LYS A 51 -12.22 -7.71 3.74
CA LYS A 51 -12.53 -7.86 5.16
C LYS A 51 -13.90 -8.47 5.42
N THR A 52 -14.96 -7.87 4.88
CA THR A 52 -16.35 -8.32 5.10
C THR A 52 -16.57 -9.79 4.73
N PRO A 53 -16.25 -10.23 3.51
CA PRO A 53 -16.51 -11.62 3.16
C PRO A 53 -15.58 -12.61 3.89
N ILE A 54 -14.37 -12.21 4.29
CA ILE A 54 -13.52 -13.04 5.17
C ILE A 54 -14.20 -13.26 6.51
N VAL A 55 -14.72 -12.20 7.14
CA VAL A 55 -15.42 -12.30 8.43
C VAL A 55 -16.67 -13.16 8.31
N GLU A 56 -17.46 -12.97 7.25
CA GLU A 56 -18.64 -13.79 6.99
C GLU A 56 -18.28 -15.27 6.86
N TYR A 57 -17.25 -15.58 6.06
CA TYR A 57 -16.81 -16.95 5.87
C TYR A 57 -16.26 -17.59 7.15
N PHE A 58 -15.46 -16.84 7.90
CA PHE A 58 -14.91 -17.29 9.17
C PHE A 58 -16.00 -17.58 10.20
N ASN A 59 -17.03 -16.73 10.28
CA ASN A 59 -18.16 -16.95 11.18
C ASN A 59 -19.01 -18.18 10.83
N GLN A 60 -19.08 -18.55 9.54
CA GLN A 60 -19.84 -19.74 9.10
C GLN A 60 -19.05 -21.04 9.28
N THR A 61 -17.73 -21.01 9.09
CA THR A 61 -16.90 -22.23 8.99
C THR A 61 -15.88 -22.40 10.11
N GLY A 62 -15.67 -21.35 10.91
CA GLY A 62 -14.60 -21.29 11.92
C GLY A 62 -13.19 -21.27 11.33
N SER A 63 -13.05 -21.10 10.00
CA SER A 63 -11.78 -21.15 9.28
C SER A 63 -11.66 -20.00 8.30
N CYS A 64 -10.42 -19.61 7.99
CA CYS A 64 -10.19 -18.56 7.00
C CYS A 64 -10.42 -19.06 5.58
N PRO A 65 -11.04 -18.25 4.71
CA PRO A 65 -11.21 -18.62 3.31
C PRO A 65 -9.84 -18.66 2.65
N ALA A 66 -9.60 -19.69 1.84
CA ALA A 66 -8.42 -19.72 1.00
C ALA A 66 -8.65 -18.81 -0.21
N VAL A 67 -8.00 -17.66 -0.21
CA VAL A 67 -7.96 -16.78 -1.40
C VAL A 67 -6.61 -16.98 -2.06
N GLY A 68 -6.62 -17.72 -3.16
CA GLY A 68 -5.44 -17.84 -4.00
C GLY A 68 -4.29 -18.68 -3.41
N GLY A 69 -4.58 -19.66 -2.58
CA GLY A 69 -3.62 -20.73 -2.25
C GLY A 69 -3.85 -21.96 -3.12
N ALA A 70 -2.79 -22.74 -3.41
CA ALA A 70 -2.89 -24.02 -4.12
C ALA A 70 -3.75 -25.09 -3.41
N ASN A 71 -4.17 -24.83 -2.16
CA ASN A 71 -5.04 -25.71 -1.37
C ASN A 71 -6.46 -25.15 -1.32
N GLY A 72 -7.14 -25.17 -2.47
CA GLY A 72 -8.57 -24.85 -2.57
C GLY A 72 -9.43 -25.99 -2.04
N THR A 73 -9.61 -26.09 -0.72
CA THR A 73 -10.50 -27.12 -0.16
C THR A 73 -11.72 -26.64 0.60
N ASN A 74 -11.86 -25.36 0.99
CA ASN A 74 -13.14 -24.86 1.52
C ASN A 74 -13.34 -23.38 1.18
N GLY A 75 -14.43 -23.05 0.46
CA GLY A 75 -14.94 -21.69 0.21
C GLY A 75 -13.94 -20.67 -0.35
N SER A 76 -13.87 -20.59 -1.68
CA SER A 76 -12.98 -19.66 -2.37
C SER A 76 -13.61 -18.29 -2.54
N LEU A 77 -13.06 -17.29 -1.85
CA LEU A 77 -13.27 -15.88 -2.17
C LEU A 77 -12.42 -15.56 -3.41
N ALA A 78 -12.99 -15.83 -4.58
CA ALA A 78 -12.36 -15.79 -5.90
C ALA A 78 -11.11 -16.68 -6.04
N SER A 79 -11.23 -17.72 -6.87
CA SER A 79 -10.21 -18.73 -7.12
C SER A 79 -8.98 -18.23 -7.88
N ASN A 80 -8.82 -16.92 -8.09
CA ASN A 80 -7.72 -16.34 -8.84
C ASN A 80 -7.05 -15.20 -8.06
N ILE A 81 -5.81 -15.43 -7.63
CA ILE A 81 -4.90 -14.46 -6.98
C ILE A 81 -4.82 -13.13 -7.77
N LEU A 82 -4.93 -13.20 -9.10
CA LEU A 82 -4.80 -12.05 -9.99
C LEU A 82 -6.07 -11.18 -10.03
N SER A 83 -7.20 -11.66 -9.53
CA SER A 83 -8.44 -10.90 -9.46
C SER A 83 -8.35 -9.73 -8.47
N TYR A 84 -7.46 -9.82 -7.48
CA TYR A 84 -7.21 -8.76 -6.50
C TYR A 84 -5.92 -7.99 -6.85
N SER A 85 -5.88 -7.45 -8.07
CA SER A 85 -4.78 -6.62 -8.57
C SER A 85 -5.25 -5.21 -8.87
N GLY A 86 -4.33 -4.25 -8.74
CA GLY A 86 -4.59 -2.83 -8.93
C GLY A 86 -3.54 -2.18 -9.82
N LYS A 87 -3.43 -0.86 -9.76
CA LYS A 87 -2.38 -0.10 -10.47
C LYS A 87 -1.01 -0.40 -9.89
N TYR A 88 -0.88 -0.38 -8.57
CA TYR A 88 0.34 -0.57 -7.77
C TYR A 88 0.35 -1.93 -7.07
N VAL A 89 -0.81 -2.52 -6.79
CA VAL A 89 -0.94 -3.87 -6.22
C VAL A 89 -0.85 -4.95 -7.31
N LYS A 90 0.00 -5.95 -7.09
CA LYS A 90 0.16 -7.13 -7.95
C LYS A 90 -0.88 -8.21 -7.63
N SER A 91 -1.11 -8.48 -6.35
CA SER A 91 -2.04 -9.50 -5.89
C SER A 91 -2.37 -9.33 -4.41
N ALA A 92 -3.49 -9.92 -3.97
CA ALA A 92 -3.79 -10.14 -2.56
C ALA A 92 -4.14 -11.61 -2.31
N THR A 93 -3.68 -12.15 -1.19
CA THR A 93 -3.95 -13.53 -0.75
C THR A 93 -4.46 -13.53 0.69
N VAL A 94 -5.21 -14.55 1.06
CA VAL A 94 -5.74 -14.73 2.41
C VAL A 94 -5.28 -16.07 2.97
N ALA A 95 -4.81 -16.05 4.21
CA ALA A 95 -4.38 -17.24 4.93
C ALA A 95 -4.84 -17.16 6.40
N PRO A 96 -4.86 -18.29 7.13
CA PRO A 96 -4.96 -18.26 8.58
C PRO A 96 -3.79 -17.49 9.19
N ASN A 97 -4.06 -16.64 10.17
CA ASN A 97 -2.99 -15.98 10.93
C ASN A 97 -2.37 -17.01 11.90
N ALA A 98 -1.09 -17.34 11.74
CA ALA A 98 -0.43 -18.35 12.57
C ALA A 98 -0.19 -17.89 14.03
N ALA A 99 -0.20 -16.58 14.29
CA ALA A 99 0.10 -15.99 15.60
C ALA A 99 -1.15 -15.62 16.42
N LYS A 100 -2.33 -15.57 15.80
CA LYS A 100 -3.60 -15.16 16.41
C LYS A 100 -4.75 -16.00 15.87
N THR A 101 -5.81 -16.17 16.65
CA THR A 101 -7.06 -16.75 16.15
C THR A 101 -7.70 -15.78 15.17
N GLY A 102 -7.55 -16.02 13.87
CA GLY A 102 -8.11 -15.16 12.82
C GLY A 102 -7.42 -15.34 11.46
N CYS A 103 -7.59 -14.36 10.57
CA CYS A 103 -7.16 -14.42 9.18
C CYS A 103 -6.20 -13.28 8.85
N GLU A 104 -5.24 -13.51 7.97
CA GLU A 104 -4.36 -12.48 7.45
C GLU A 104 -4.60 -12.26 5.95
N ILE A 105 -4.55 -10.99 5.54
CA ILE A 105 -4.57 -10.57 4.14
C ILE A 105 -3.15 -10.12 3.80
N SER A 106 -2.50 -10.80 2.86
CA SER A 106 -1.20 -10.42 2.34
C SER A 106 -1.36 -9.71 1.00
N VAL A 107 -1.01 -8.43 0.93
CA VAL A 107 -1.08 -7.63 -0.29
C VAL A 107 0.33 -7.41 -0.84
N LEU A 108 0.59 -7.91 -2.04
CA LEU A 108 1.88 -7.78 -2.73
C LEU A 108 1.84 -6.59 -3.71
N PHE A 109 2.79 -5.67 -3.59
CA PHE A 109 2.99 -4.60 -4.56
C PHE A 109 3.69 -5.11 -5.83
N LYS A 110 3.48 -4.41 -6.94
CA LYS A 110 4.22 -4.63 -8.19
C LYS A 110 5.70 -4.27 -8.01
N ALA A 111 6.50 -4.66 -8.99
CA ALA A 111 7.90 -4.24 -9.05
C ALA A 111 8.05 -2.83 -9.64
N SER A 112 9.18 -2.18 -9.36
CA SER A 112 9.62 -0.99 -10.09
C SER A 112 9.71 -1.29 -11.60
N PRO A 113 9.35 -0.36 -12.48
CA PRO A 113 9.07 1.07 -12.23
C PRO A 113 7.59 1.38 -11.91
N SER A 114 6.72 0.38 -11.74
CA SER A 114 5.29 0.62 -11.52
C SER A 114 4.98 1.21 -10.14
N VAL A 115 5.84 0.96 -9.15
CA VAL A 115 5.75 1.50 -7.80
C VAL A 115 7.04 2.23 -7.42
N SER A 116 6.97 3.05 -6.38
CA SER A 116 8.13 3.71 -5.78
C SER A 116 9.09 2.69 -5.16
N THR A 117 10.38 3.03 -5.12
CA THR A 117 11.43 2.11 -4.65
C THR A 117 11.20 1.52 -3.25
N PRO A 118 10.60 2.21 -2.26
CA PRO A 118 10.32 1.62 -0.96
C PRO A 118 9.25 0.51 -0.98
N LEU A 119 8.42 0.44 -2.04
CA LEU A 119 7.34 -0.54 -2.19
C LEU A 119 7.67 -1.65 -3.21
N ASN A 120 8.87 -1.64 -3.79
CA ASN A 120 9.25 -2.51 -4.89
C ASN A 120 9.16 -4.01 -4.50
N GLY A 121 8.10 -4.68 -4.93
CA GLY A 121 7.83 -6.08 -4.58
C GLY A 121 7.57 -6.30 -3.10
N ALA A 122 7.26 -5.24 -2.35
CA ALA A 122 6.98 -5.33 -0.92
C ALA A 122 5.59 -5.95 -0.67
N THR A 123 5.45 -6.62 0.47
CA THR A 123 4.19 -7.20 0.94
C THR A 123 3.77 -6.53 2.24
N VAL A 124 2.51 -6.11 2.29
CA VAL A 124 1.84 -5.58 3.49
C VAL A 124 0.91 -6.66 4.01
N ILE A 125 0.98 -6.92 5.31
CA ILE A 125 0.14 -7.91 5.99
C ILE A 125 -0.91 -7.19 6.81
N ILE A 126 -2.18 -7.54 6.59
CA ILE A 126 -3.31 -6.99 7.35
C ILE A 126 -3.91 -8.15 8.15
N ALA A 127 -3.67 -8.14 9.45
CA ALA A 127 -4.07 -9.19 10.36
C ALA A 127 -5.46 -8.91 10.94
N GLY A 128 -6.41 -9.79 10.66
CA GLY A 128 -7.70 -9.88 11.31
C GLY A 128 -7.62 -10.85 12.49
N THR A 129 -7.97 -10.40 13.69
CA THR A 129 -8.09 -11.23 14.88
C THR A 129 -9.56 -11.33 15.27
N ASP A 130 -10.06 -12.55 15.49
CA ASP A 130 -11.38 -12.77 16.07
C ASP A 130 -11.32 -12.60 17.58
N ASN A 131 -12.23 -11.78 18.11
CA ASN A 131 -12.40 -11.51 19.54
C ASN A 131 -13.69 -12.13 20.09
N GLY A 132 -14.12 -13.27 19.53
CA GLY A 132 -15.32 -13.99 19.97
C GLY A 132 -16.61 -13.39 19.42
N GLY A 133 -16.63 -13.13 18.10
CA GLY A 133 -17.81 -12.58 17.40
C GLY A 133 -17.61 -11.16 16.87
N SER A 134 -16.41 -10.58 17.03
CA SER A 134 -16.01 -9.33 16.37
C SER A 134 -14.58 -9.45 15.85
N PHE A 135 -14.33 -8.91 14.66
CA PHE A 135 -13.00 -8.91 14.05
C PHE A 135 -12.32 -7.56 14.24
N SER A 136 -11.13 -7.58 14.86
CA SER A 136 -10.22 -6.43 14.87
C SER A 136 -9.19 -6.57 13.76
N TRP A 137 -9.02 -5.54 12.95
CA TRP A 137 -8.04 -5.53 11.85
C TRP A 137 -6.88 -4.61 12.18
N LEU A 138 -5.67 -5.16 12.10
CA LEU A 138 -4.42 -4.46 12.33
C LEU A 138 -3.63 -4.47 11.02
N CYS A 139 -3.15 -3.30 10.59
CA CYS A 139 -2.42 -3.17 9.34
C CYS A 139 -0.91 -3.21 9.57
N ASP A 140 -0.20 -3.80 8.62
CA ASP A 140 1.25 -4.02 8.59
C ASP A 140 1.83 -4.82 9.78
N GLN A 141 1.01 -5.71 10.36
CA GLN A 141 1.45 -6.63 11.40
C GLN A 141 2.45 -7.63 10.83
N GLY A 142 3.71 -7.47 11.21
CA GLY A 142 4.80 -8.35 10.81
C GLY A 142 5.71 -7.79 9.72
N ASN A 143 5.41 -6.61 9.17
CA ASN A 143 6.22 -5.82 8.23
C ASN A 143 7.21 -6.68 7.42
N ALA A 144 6.68 -7.64 6.67
CA ALA A 144 7.50 -8.69 6.04
C ALA A 144 8.56 -8.11 5.08
N SER A 145 8.31 -6.89 4.59
CA SER A 145 9.18 -6.15 3.68
C SER A 145 9.91 -4.95 4.31
N LYS A 146 9.78 -4.73 5.62
CA LYS A 146 10.38 -3.61 6.37
C LYS A 146 10.12 -2.24 5.72
N ILE A 147 8.90 -2.00 5.25
CA ILE A 147 8.48 -0.70 4.74
C ILE A 147 8.60 0.31 5.90
N PRO A 148 9.29 1.45 5.72
CA PRO A 148 9.39 2.44 6.79
C PRO A 148 8.02 3.04 7.15
N THR A 149 7.72 3.12 8.45
CA THR A 149 6.45 3.63 9.00
C THR A 149 6.07 5.03 8.50
N LYS A 150 7.06 5.84 8.12
CA LYS A 150 6.81 7.16 7.52
C LYS A 150 5.99 7.10 6.22
N TYR A 151 5.93 5.95 5.54
CA TYR A 151 5.17 5.75 4.30
C TYR A 151 3.82 5.08 4.52
N GLU A 152 3.52 4.61 5.73
CA GLU A 152 2.23 4.05 6.08
C GLU A 152 1.15 5.15 6.09
N PRO A 153 -0.06 4.85 5.57
CA PRO A 153 -1.25 5.67 5.79
C PRO A 153 -1.61 5.70 7.27
N THR A 154 -2.30 6.75 7.71
CA THR A 154 -2.73 6.89 9.12
C THR A 154 -3.54 5.69 9.63
N ALA A 155 -4.31 5.03 8.76
CA ALA A 155 -5.05 3.82 9.10
C ALA A 155 -4.17 2.61 9.48
N CYS A 156 -2.88 2.66 9.14
CA CYS A 156 -1.89 1.61 9.41
C CYS A 156 -0.87 1.97 10.49
N VAL A 157 -0.81 3.23 10.93
CA VAL A 157 0.17 3.65 11.94
C VAL A 157 -0.35 3.31 13.34
N GLY A 158 0.33 2.40 14.04
CA GLY A 158 0.27 2.28 15.50
C GLY A 158 -0.78 1.34 16.10
N ASN A 159 -1.12 0.23 15.45
CA ASN A 159 -1.87 -0.86 16.09
C ASN A 159 -1.19 -2.21 15.86
#